data_AF-A0A6J2YN05-F1
#
_entry.id   AF-A0A6J2YN05-F1
#
_cell.length_a   1.000
_cell.length_b   1.000
_cell.length_c   1.000
_cell.angle_alpha   90.00
_cell.angle_beta   90.00
_cell.angle_gamma   90.00
#
_symmetry.space_group_name_H-M   'P 1'
#
loop_
_entity.id
_entity.type
_entity.pdbx_description
1 polymer ?
#
loop_
_entity_poly.entity_id
_entity_poly.type
_entity_poly.pdbx_seq_one_letter_code
_entity_poly.pdbx_strand_id
1 'polypeptide(L)'
;MSMSVINRFIHVRDSLDFLHKSVAKFLAGLPSFNENNFSKFHVDSGNRSSSKRPSVYIPTKDYPAEQIIVTEKTSILLKYMQQHWDKKNSTKKREVTPIDQEPSRKRARMDGSRNILD
;
A
#
# COMPACT_ATOMS: atom_id res chain seq x y z
N MET A 1 46.94 -46.67 -8.46
CA MET A 1 46.50 -45.27 -8.36
C MET A 1 47.53 -44.48 -7.55
N SER A 2 47.98 -43.32 -8.03
CA SER A 2 48.97 -42.50 -7.30
C SER A 2 48.32 -41.81 -6.11
N MET A 3 49.01 -41.77 -4.96
CA MET A 3 48.57 -41.08 -3.74
C MET A 3 48.20 -39.60 -3.99
N SER A 4 48.82 -38.97 -4.98
CA SER A 4 48.54 -37.58 -5.33
C SER A 4 47.14 -37.36 -5.93
N VAL A 5 46.57 -38.38 -6.60
CA VAL A 5 45.21 -38.34 -7.16
C VAL A 5 44.18 -38.51 -6.06
N ILE A 6 44.45 -39.40 -5.11
CA ILE A 6 43.57 -39.68 -3.96
C ILE A 6 43.46 -38.45 -3.07
N ASN A 7 44.58 -37.78 -2.76
CA ASN A 7 44.55 -36.57 -1.93
C ASN A 7 43.76 -35.43 -2.59
N ARG A 8 43.86 -35.27 -3.91
CA ARG A 8 43.09 -34.25 -4.64
C ARG A 8 41.59 -34.55 -4.62
N PHE A 9 41.21 -35.82 -4.74
CA PHE A 9 39.81 -36.25 -4.67
C PHE A 9 39.21 -36.00 -3.26
N ILE A 10 39.96 -36.27 -2.20
CA ILE A 10 39.54 -36.01 -0.81
C ILE A 10 39.29 -34.51 -0.58
N HIS A 11 40.21 -33.63 -1.00
CA HIS A 11 40.05 -32.18 -0.83
C HIS A 11 38.83 -31.63 -1.58
N VAL A 12 38.56 -32.14 -2.80
CA VAL A 12 37.38 -31.74 -3.57
C VAL A 12 36.09 -32.19 -2.88
N ARG A 13 36.05 -33.42 -2.36
CA ARG A 13 34.90 -33.94 -1.61
C ARG A 13 34.65 -33.13 -0.34
N ASP A 14 35.68 -32.87 0.45
CA ASP A 14 35.55 -32.11 1.70
C ASP A 14 35.11 -30.66 1.45
N SER A 15 35.55 -30.04 0.35
CA SER A 15 35.08 -28.72 -0.07
C SER A 15 33.60 -28.73 -0.51
N LEU A 16 33.15 -29.81 -1.15
CA LEU A 16 31.74 -29.97 -1.55
C LEU A 16 30.85 -30.19 -0.33
N ASP A 17 31.29 -31.02 0.61
CA ASP A 17 30.60 -31.27 1.89
C ASP A 17 30.52 -30.00 2.75
N PHE A 18 31.58 -29.18 2.72
CA PHE A 18 31.59 -27.87 3.38
C PHE A 18 30.56 -26.92 2.78
N LEU A 19 30.49 -26.83 1.44
CA LEU A 19 29.51 -25.98 0.76
C LEU A 19 28.07 -26.42 1.06
N HIS A 20 27.80 -27.72 1.05
CA HIS A 20 26.49 -28.28 1.37
C HIS A 20 26.04 -27.96 2.82
N LYS A 21 26.96 -28.11 3.79
CA LYS A 21 26.68 -27.74 5.20
C LYS A 21 26.51 -26.24 5.40
N SER A 22 27.26 -25.41 4.67
CA SER A 22 27.14 -23.95 4.72
C SER A 22 25.76 -23.49 4.23
N VAL A 23 25.29 -24.04 3.11
CA VAL A 23 23.95 -23.73 2.58
C VAL A 23 22.85 -24.19 3.53
N ALA A 24 22.95 -25.40 4.10
CA ALA A 24 21.96 -25.89 5.06
C ALA A 24 21.90 -25.02 6.32
N LYS A 25 23.03 -24.53 6.82
CA LYS A 25 23.09 -23.63 7.97
C LYS A 25 22.51 -22.25 7.65
N PHE A 26 22.71 -21.76 6.43
CA PHE A 26 22.12 -20.51 5.96
C PHE A 26 20.59 -20.59 5.86
N LEU A 27 20.06 -21.75 5.46
CA LEU A 27 18.61 -22.00 5.36
C LEU A 27 17.97 -22.44 6.69
N ALA A 28 18.74 -22.60 7.76
CA ALA A 28 18.21 -22.94 9.07
C ALA A 28 17.54 -21.72 9.74
N GLY A 29 16.52 -21.96 10.57
CA GLY A 29 15.89 -20.91 11.37
C GLY A 29 14.94 -19.98 10.59
N LEU A 30 14.38 -20.43 9.47
CA LEU A 30 13.32 -19.69 8.77
C LEU A 30 12.13 -19.43 9.71
N PRO A 31 11.44 -18.28 9.58
CA PRO A 31 10.31 -17.95 10.43
C PRO A 31 9.22 -19.03 10.40
N SER A 32 8.80 -19.46 11.58
CA SER A 32 7.66 -20.36 11.77
C SER A 32 6.64 -19.67 12.68
N PHE A 33 5.47 -19.36 12.14
CA PHE A 33 4.37 -18.84 12.97
C PHE A 33 3.80 -19.92 13.89
N ASN A 34 3.78 -21.18 13.42
CA ASN A 34 3.35 -22.34 14.18
C ASN A 34 3.99 -23.60 13.57
N GLU A 35 4.79 -24.31 14.38
CA GLU A 35 5.51 -25.53 13.97
C GLU A 35 4.57 -26.65 13.51
N ASN A 36 3.32 -26.65 14.00
CA ASN A 36 2.35 -27.67 13.66
C ASN A 36 1.76 -27.52 12.25
N ASN A 37 1.82 -26.34 11.63
CA ASN A 37 1.12 -26.02 10.37
C ASN A 37 1.40 -27.02 9.23
N PHE A 38 2.62 -27.54 9.15
CA PHE A 38 3.05 -28.47 8.10
C PHE A 38 3.53 -29.82 8.62
N SER A 39 3.55 -30.02 9.94
CA SER A 39 4.03 -31.25 10.60
C SER A 39 3.33 -32.55 10.15
N LYS A 40 2.07 -32.44 9.70
CA LYS A 40 1.21 -33.56 9.29
C LYS A 40 0.92 -33.58 7.78
N PHE A 41 1.56 -32.72 7.00
CA PHE A 41 1.33 -32.66 5.56
C PHE A 41 1.89 -33.91 4.88
N HIS A 42 1.06 -34.65 4.15
CA HIS A 42 1.46 -35.87 3.44
C HIS A 42 0.95 -35.87 2.00
N VAL A 43 1.89 -35.90 1.05
CA VAL A 43 1.63 -35.80 -0.40
C VAL A 43 0.84 -37.01 -0.93
N ASP A 44 1.04 -38.20 -0.35
CA ASP A 44 0.42 -39.44 -0.82
C ASP A 44 -0.95 -39.71 -0.20
N SER A 45 -1.43 -38.85 0.72
CA SER A 45 -2.72 -39.06 1.44
C SER A 45 -3.99 -38.86 0.60
N GLY A 46 -3.89 -38.73 -0.72
CA GLY A 46 -5.06 -38.84 -1.59
C GLY A 46 -5.02 -37.90 -2.78
N ASN A 47 -4.32 -38.33 -3.82
CA ASN A 47 -4.41 -37.75 -5.16
C ASN A 47 -5.74 -38.11 -5.88
N ARG A 48 -6.87 -38.09 -5.14
CA ARG A 48 -8.24 -38.01 -5.70
C ARG A 48 -8.70 -36.55 -5.74
N SER A 49 -7.80 -35.68 -6.20
CA SER A 49 -7.83 -34.23 -6.14
C SER A 49 -8.84 -33.55 -7.08
N SER A 50 -9.89 -34.25 -7.54
CA SER A 50 -10.95 -33.64 -8.36
C SER A 50 -12.11 -33.04 -7.57
N SER A 51 -12.18 -33.17 -6.23
CA SER A 51 -13.46 -33.03 -5.52
C SER A 51 -13.51 -32.06 -4.34
N LYS A 52 -12.57 -31.13 -4.16
CA LYS A 52 -12.73 -30.08 -3.13
C LYS A 52 -12.26 -28.72 -3.63
N ARG A 53 -12.98 -28.17 -4.61
CA ARG A 53 -13.01 -26.71 -4.75
C ARG A 53 -13.43 -26.16 -3.37
N PRO A 54 -12.72 -25.17 -2.81
CA PRO A 54 -13.16 -24.51 -1.59
C PRO A 54 -14.63 -24.12 -1.74
N SER A 55 -15.43 -24.36 -0.71
CA SER A 55 -16.84 -23.97 -0.73
C SER A 55 -16.94 -22.48 -1.02
N VAL A 56 -17.81 -22.10 -1.95
CA VAL A 56 -18.10 -20.70 -2.24
C VAL A 56 -18.80 -20.08 -1.04
N TYR A 57 -18.32 -18.93 -0.56
CA TYR A 57 -19.00 -18.17 0.48
C TYR A 57 -20.28 -17.55 -0.10
N ILE A 58 -21.42 -17.86 0.50
CA ILE A 58 -22.72 -17.27 0.18
C ILE A 58 -23.11 -16.38 1.37
N PRO A 59 -23.07 -15.04 1.24
CA PRO A 59 -23.55 -14.13 2.28
C PRO A 59 -25.05 -14.35 2.53
N THR A 60 -25.44 -14.57 3.79
CA THR A 60 -26.85 -14.75 4.20
C THR A 60 -27.39 -13.60 5.04
N LYS A 61 -26.51 -12.67 5.44
CA LYS A 61 -26.82 -11.50 6.25
C LYS A 61 -26.10 -10.30 5.66
N ASP A 62 -26.80 -9.18 5.60
CA ASP A 62 -26.23 -7.91 5.21
C ASP A 62 -25.68 -7.20 6.46
N TYR A 63 -24.41 -6.80 6.39
CA TYR A 63 -23.77 -5.97 7.39
C TYR A 63 -23.40 -4.62 6.75
N PRO A 64 -23.84 -3.49 7.31
CA PRO A 64 -23.51 -2.18 6.76
C PRO A 64 -22.00 -1.91 6.91
N ALA A 65 -21.40 -1.27 5.89
CA ALA A 65 -20.02 -0.83 5.97
C ALA A 65 -19.90 0.35 6.95
N GLU A 66 -18.90 0.31 7.84
CA GLU A 66 -18.65 1.40 8.80
C GLU A 66 -18.16 2.68 8.10
N GLN A 67 -17.43 2.54 7.00
CA GLN A 67 -16.86 3.66 6.24
C GLN A 67 -17.06 3.44 4.74
N ILE A 68 -17.25 4.56 4.02
CA ILE A 68 -17.43 4.56 2.56
C ILE A 68 -16.23 5.29 1.95
N ILE A 69 -15.59 4.66 0.96
CA ILE A 69 -14.54 5.29 0.17
C ILE A 69 -15.20 6.23 -0.83
N VAL A 70 -14.91 7.53 -0.71
CA VAL A 70 -15.44 8.57 -1.60
C VAL A 70 -14.30 9.21 -2.38
N THR A 71 -14.51 9.38 -3.68
CA THR A 71 -13.61 10.14 -4.54
C THR A 71 -14.00 11.61 -4.55
N GLU A 72 -13.01 12.50 -4.56
CA GLU A 72 -13.25 13.93 -4.73
C GLU A 72 -13.87 14.20 -6.11
N LYS A 73 -14.96 14.97 -6.15
CA LYS A 73 -15.63 15.33 -7.41
C LYS A 73 -14.92 16.45 -8.18
N THR A 74 -13.93 17.09 -7.57
CA THR A 74 -13.26 18.25 -8.17
C THR A 74 -12.30 17.81 -9.27
N SER A 75 -12.36 18.49 -10.42
CA SER A 75 -11.36 18.32 -11.47
C SER A 75 -9.95 18.58 -10.93
N ILE A 76 -9.01 17.71 -11.29
CA ILE A 76 -7.61 17.80 -10.86
C ILE A 76 -6.97 19.14 -11.25
N LEU A 77 -7.36 19.71 -12.40
CA LEU A 77 -6.85 20.99 -12.86
C LEU A 77 -7.33 22.14 -11.97
N LEU A 78 -8.62 22.14 -11.64
CA LEU A 78 -9.22 23.17 -10.78
C LEU A 78 -8.66 23.09 -9.35
N LYS A 79 -8.52 21.87 -8.81
CA LYS A 79 -7.87 21.64 -7.51
C LYS A 79 -6.45 22.21 -7.50
N TYR A 80 -5.67 21.94 -8.55
CA TYR A 80 -4.31 22.44 -8.67
C TYR A 80 -4.24 23.97 -8.72
N MET A 81 -5.07 24.60 -9.57
CA MET A 81 -5.11 26.07 -9.69
C MET A 81 -5.50 26.74 -8.37
N GLN A 82 -6.55 26.23 -7.71
CA GLN A 82 -7.01 26.74 -6.42
C GLN A 82 -5.92 26.62 -5.35
N GLN A 83 -5.25 25.47 -5.26
CA GLN A 83 -4.14 25.26 -4.32
C GLN A 83 -2.99 26.25 -4.56
N HIS A 84 -2.63 26.49 -5.82
CA HIS A 84 -1.59 27.47 -6.16
C HIS A 84 -2.00 28.90 -5.82
N TRP A 85 -3.27 29.26 -6.03
CA TRP A 85 -3.80 30.57 -5.66
C TRP A 85 -3.83 30.77 -4.14
N ASP A 86 -4.36 29.81 -3.40
CA ASP A 86 -4.46 29.87 -1.94
C ASP A 86 -3.08 29.92 -1.29
N LYS A 87 -2.12 29.13 -1.79
CA LYS A 87 -0.73 29.17 -1.33
C LYS A 87 -0.09 30.56 -1.52
N LYS A 88 -0.35 31.23 -2.65
CA LYS A 88 0.16 32.59 -2.94
C LYS A 88 -0.51 33.69 -2.11
N ASN A 89 -1.75 33.49 -1.67
CA ASN A 89 -2.50 34.49 -0.91
C ASN A 89 -2.52 34.22 0.61
N SER A 90 -2.12 33.02 1.05
CA SER A 90 -1.93 32.68 2.46
C SER A 90 -0.85 33.54 3.14
N THR A 91 0.22 33.87 2.39
CA THR A 91 1.26 34.82 2.84
C THR A 91 0.75 36.23 3.03
N LYS A 92 -0.23 36.69 2.24
CA LYS A 92 -0.78 38.04 2.36
C LYS A 92 -1.65 38.23 3.61
N LYS A 93 -2.21 37.16 4.17
CA LYS A 93 -3.00 37.24 5.42
C LYS A 93 -2.14 37.22 6.69
N ARG A 94 -0.86 36.82 6.61
CA ARG A 94 0.07 36.81 7.75
C ARG A 94 0.76 38.17 7.97
N GLU A 95 0.79 39.04 6.96
CA GLU A 95 1.35 40.40 7.04
C GLU A 95 0.31 41.52 7.16
N VAL A 96 -0.93 41.22 7.57
CA VAL A 96 -1.86 42.30 7.96
C VAL A 96 -1.56 42.70 9.40
N THR A 97 -0.49 43.47 9.60
CA THR A 97 -0.42 44.39 10.73
C THR A 97 -1.58 45.39 10.61
N PRO A 98 -2.39 45.63 11.65
CA PRO A 98 -3.46 46.62 11.61
C PRO A 98 -2.83 48.01 11.72
N ILE A 99 -2.40 48.58 10.61
CA ILE A 99 -2.07 50.01 10.53
C ILE A 99 -3.34 50.73 10.09
N ASP A 100 -4.00 51.26 11.11
CA ASP A 100 -4.88 52.42 11.19
C ASP A 100 -5.81 52.81 10.01
N GLN A 101 -7.10 52.79 10.36
CA GLN A 101 -8.19 53.68 9.97
C GLN A 101 -8.10 54.51 8.66
N GLU A 102 -9.02 54.23 7.72
CA GLU A 102 -9.84 55.24 7.02
C GLU A 102 -11.06 54.56 6.34
N PRO A 103 -12.32 55.03 6.55
CA PRO A 103 -13.52 54.34 6.11
C PRO A 103 -13.82 54.65 4.63
N SER A 104 -13.23 53.86 3.74
CA SER A 104 -13.49 53.94 2.29
C SER A 104 -14.79 53.23 1.90
N ARG A 105 -15.89 53.95 2.13
CA ARG A 105 -17.16 54.00 1.38
C ARG A 105 -17.69 52.67 0.81
N LYS A 106 -18.64 52.12 1.58
CA LYS A 106 -19.81 51.34 1.13
C LYS A 106 -20.05 51.47 -0.39
N ARG A 107 -19.73 50.43 -1.17
CA ARG A 107 -20.24 50.31 -2.54
C ARG A 107 -21.75 50.12 -2.47
N ALA A 108 -22.49 51.00 -3.14
CA ALA A 108 -23.94 50.84 -3.27
C ALA A 108 -24.24 49.49 -3.92
N ARG A 109 -25.17 48.73 -3.33
CA ARG A 109 -25.81 47.61 -4.02
C ARG A 109 -26.48 48.21 -5.25
N MET A 110 -25.96 47.93 -6.44
CA MET A 110 -26.73 48.11 -7.66
C MET A 110 -27.83 47.06 -7.60
N ASP A 111 -29.04 47.50 -7.29
CA ASP A 111 -30.24 46.71 -7.50
C ASP A 111 -30.35 46.48 -9.01
N GLY A 112 -30.26 45.22 -9.40
CA GLY A 112 -30.37 44.82 -10.79
C GLY A 112 -31.82 44.90 -11.20
N SER A 113 -32.28 46.11 -11.51
CA SER A 113 -33.54 46.35 -12.21
C SER A 113 -33.55 45.59 -13.53
N ARG A 114 -34.02 44.35 -13.50
CA ARG A 114 -34.56 43.66 -14.67
C ARG A 114 -36.06 43.49 -14.44
N ASN A 115 -36.77 44.56 -14.73
CA ASN A 115 -38.19 44.49 -15.05
C ASN A 115 -38.36 43.59 -16.29
N ILE A 116 -39.10 42.50 -16.10
CA ILE A 116 -40.23 42.04 -16.91
C ILE A 116 -40.14 42.26 -18.43
N LEU A 117 -40.15 41.15 -19.17
CA LEU A 117 -41.13 40.92 -20.25
C LEU A 117 -41.36 39.42 -20.41
N ASP A 118 -42.64 39.05 -20.51
CA ASP A 118 -43.30 37.73 -20.69
C ASP A 118 -42.44 36.46 -20.84
#